data_AF-A0A817GRD9-F1
#
_entry.id   AF-A0A817GRD9-F1
#
_cell.length_a   1.000
_cell.length_b   1.000
_cell.length_c   1.000
_cell.angle_alpha   90.00
_cell.angle_beta   90.00
_cell.angle_gamma   90.00
#
_symmetry.space_group_name_H-M   'P 1'
#
loop_
_entity.id
_entity.type
_entity.pdbx_description
1 polymer ?
#
loop_
_entity_poly.entity_id
_entity_poly.type
_entity_poly.pdbx_seq_one_letter_code
_entity_poly.pdbx_strand_id
1 'polypeptide(L)'
;SNTLVAYLPNATATGDSVNIIGPQMPSNAWVHVAFTWSTEHLAKLYTSSYLQGESGEARTLNNARGDHNSSPMTITLGKYNGAANCEGIEGISTSQTFMGSLDEMFVFARELQDNDLAQIIKP
;
A
#
# COMPACT_ATOMS: atom_id res chain seq x y z
N SER A 1 9.30 2.73 15.09
CA SER A 1 9.42 3.58 13.90
C SER A 1 8.03 3.77 13.33
N ASN A 2 7.60 4.99 13.03
CA ASN A 2 6.28 5.26 12.43
C ASN A 2 6.42 5.37 10.91
N THR A 3 7.09 4.38 10.30
CA THR A 3 7.33 4.35 8.86
C THR A 3 6.04 3.96 8.14
N LEU A 4 5.69 4.66 7.06
CA LEU A 4 4.66 4.18 6.15
C LEU A 4 5.25 3.11 5.21
N VAL A 5 4.59 1.97 5.10
CA VAL A 5 4.98 0.90 4.16
C VAL A 5 3.76 0.44 3.41
N ALA A 6 3.83 0.45 2.08
CA ALA A 6 2.88 -0.27 1.24
C ALA A 6 3.46 -1.66 0.96
N TYR A 7 2.73 -2.68 1.37
CA TYR A 7 3.11 -4.08 1.17
C TYR A 7 2.13 -4.74 0.21
N LEU A 8 2.66 -5.34 -0.85
CA LEU A 8 1.90 -6.11 -1.82
C LEU A 8 2.38 -7.56 -1.77
N PRO A 9 1.56 -8.50 -1.26
CA PRO A 9 1.91 -9.91 -1.31
C PRO A 9 1.83 -10.43 -2.76
N ASN A 10 2.73 -11.34 -3.13
CA ASN A 10 2.71 -12.06 -4.42
C ASN A 10 2.51 -11.13 -5.63
N ALA A 11 3.23 -10.01 -5.64
CA ALA A 11 3.08 -8.91 -6.56
C ALA A 11 4.01 -8.99 -7.78
N THR A 12 5.02 -9.87 -7.75
CA THR A 12 5.92 -10.08 -8.89
C THR A 12 5.45 -11.21 -9.80
N ALA A 13 6.06 -11.31 -11.00
CA ALA A 13 5.79 -12.41 -11.93
C ALA A 13 6.14 -13.79 -11.37
N THR A 14 7.08 -13.86 -10.41
CA THR A 14 7.49 -15.07 -9.69
C THR A 14 6.66 -15.34 -8.43
N GLY A 15 5.75 -14.44 -8.07
CA GLY A 15 4.94 -14.54 -6.86
C GLY A 15 5.66 -14.05 -5.60
N ASP A 16 6.72 -13.25 -5.72
CA ASP A 16 7.39 -12.62 -4.59
C ASP A 16 6.60 -11.42 -4.08
N SER A 17 6.82 -11.04 -2.82
CA SER A 17 6.20 -9.86 -2.22
C SER A 17 7.00 -8.60 -2.49
N VAL A 18 6.31 -7.46 -2.59
CA VAL A 18 6.92 -6.14 -2.79
C VAL A 18 6.67 -5.26 -1.57
N ASN A 19 7.70 -4.55 -1.13
CA ASN A 19 7.61 -3.46 -0.17
C ASN A 19 7.94 -2.14 -0.86
N ILE A 20 7.12 -1.11 -0.64
CA ILE A 20 7.47 0.28 -0.93
C ILE A 20 7.59 0.99 0.42
N ILE A 21 8.83 1.27 0.81
CA ILE A 21 9.15 1.95 2.07
C ILE A 21 9.01 3.46 1.86
N GLY A 22 8.02 4.05 2.50
CA GLY A 22 7.76 5.49 2.49
C GLY A 22 8.48 6.25 3.61
N PRO A 23 8.08 7.52 3.85
CA PRO A 23 8.69 8.37 4.86
C PRO A 23 8.30 7.96 6.28
N GLN A 24 8.97 8.57 7.26
CA GLN A 24 8.47 8.62 8.63
C GLN A 24 7.22 9.49 8.68
N MET A 25 6.14 8.96 9.23
CA MET A 25 4.89 9.68 9.37
C MET A 25 4.94 10.61 10.59
N PRO A 26 4.58 11.90 10.43
CA PRO A 26 4.55 12.85 11.53
C PRO A 26 3.51 12.43 12.58
N SER A 27 3.87 12.60 13.86
CA SER A 27 2.93 12.39 14.96
C SER A 27 1.90 13.52 15.02
N ASN A 28 0.65 13.18 15.32
CA ASN A 28 -0.44 14.14 15.57
C ASN A 28 -0.70 15.13 14.41
N ALA A 29 -0.46 14.70 13.16
CA ALA A 29 -0.75 15.49 11.97
C ALA A 29 -1.49 14.64 10.94
N TRP A 30 -2.39 15.27 10.18
CA TRP A 30 -3.04 14.63 9.05
C TRP A 30 -2.08 14.53 7.86
N VAL A 31 -2.05 13.36 7.23
CA VAL A 31 -1.32 13.12 5.99
C VAL A 31 -2.24 12.37 5.05
N HIS A 32 -2.44 12.90 3.86
CA HIS A 32 -3.11 12.17 2.80
C HIS A 32 -2.17 11.10 2.25
N VAL A 33 -2.62 9.85 2.21
CA VAL A 33 -1.86 8.73 1.66
C VAL A 33 -2.61 8.19 0.45
N ALA A 34 -1.89 8.00 -0.65
CA ALA A 34 -2.43 7.32 -1.83
C ALA A 34 -1.51 6.19 -2.26
N PHE A 35 -2.12 5.08 -2.62
CA PHE A 35 -1.47 3.96 -3.27
C PHE A 35 -2.14 3.74 -4.62
N THR A 36 -1.35 3.68 -5.68
CA THR A 36 -1.86 3.44 -7.04
C THR A 36 -1.18 2.23 -7.65
N TRP A 37 -1.89 1.55 -8.55
CA TRP A 37 -1.36 0.42 -9.29
C TRP A 37 -2.07 0.24 -10.63
N SER A 38 -1.30 -0.10 -11.65
CA SER A 38 -1.79 -0.73 -12.88
C SER A 38 -0.74 -1.69 -13.43
N THR A 39 -1.11 -2.47 -14.44
CA THR A 39 -0.16 -3.34 -15.16
C THR A 39 0.87 -2.55 -15.97
N GLU A 40 0.57 -1.29 -16.33
CA GLU A 40 1.43 -0.45 -17.17
C GLU A 40 2.38 0.42 -16.33
N HIS A 41 1.87 1.07 -15.29
CA HIS A 41 2.62 2.02 -14.47
C HIS A 41 3.02 1.47 -13.09
N LEU A 42 2.59 0.25 -12.76
CA LEU A 42 2.98 -0.51 -11.57
C LEU A 42 2.64 0.19 -10.25
N ALA A 43 3.16 -0.33 -9.14
CA ALA A 43 2.80 0.13 -7.81
C ALA A 43 3.54 1.43 -7.44
N LYS A 44 2.79 2.43 -6.94
CA LYS A 44 3.34 3.71 -6.46
C LYS A 44 2.71 4.11 -5.13
N LEU A 45 3.50 4.72 -4.27
CA LEU A 45 3.10 5.25 -2.96
C LEU A 45 3.30 6.77 -2.94
N TYR A 46 2.27 7.49 -2.53
CA TYR A 46 2.27 8.94 -2.42
C TYR A 46 1.87 9.38 -1.02
N THR A 47 2.45 10.48 -0.56
CA THR A 47 1.98 11.23 0.60
C THR A 47 1.83 12.69 0.22
N SER A 48 0.66 13.27 0.49
CA SER A 48 0.34 14.67 0.16
C SER A 48 0.68 15.04 -1.30
N SER A 49 0.33 14.16 -2.25
CA SER A 49 0.61 14.27 -3.70
C SER A 49 2.07 14.13 -4.14
N TYR A 50 3.01 13.92 -3.21
CA TYR A 50 4.40 13.66 -3.55
C TYR A 50 4.65 12.15 -3.63
N LEU A 51 5.23 11.69 -4.75
CA LEU A 51 5.71 10.32 -4.90
C LEU A 51 6.78 10.02 -3.85
N GLN A 52 6.55 9.01 -3.03
CA GLN A 52 7.48 8.55 -1.99
C GLN A 52 8.29 7.35 -2.44
N GLY A 53 7.72 6.51 -3.31
CA GLY A 53 8.39 5.35 -3.86
C GLY A 53 7.53 4.61 -4.86
N GLU A 54 8.16 3.76 -5.65
CA GLU A 54 7.53 2.93 -6.66
C GLU A 54 8.23 1.57 -6.74
N SER A 55 7.56 0.60 -7.37
CA SER A 55 8.15 -0.71 -7.65
C SER A 55 8.04 -1.06 -9.13
N GLY A 56 9.20 -1.31 -9.75
CA GLY A 56 9.31 -1.83 -11.12
C GLY A 56 8.90 -3.31 -11.28
N GLU A 57 8.69 -4.01 -10.17
CA GLU A 57 8.45 -5.45 -10.11
C GLU A 57 7.00 -5.82 -9.76
N ALA A 58 6.18 -4.87 -9.30
CA ALA A 58 4.80 -5.08 -8.91
C ALA A 58 3.85 -5.28 -10.11
N ARG A 59 3.98 -6.41 -10.80
CA ARG A 59 3.23 -6.79 -12.02
C ARG A 59 1.83 -7.32 -11.74
N THR A 60 1.52 -7.72 -10.51
CA THR A 60 0.23 -8.29 -10.12
C THR A 60 -0.31 -7.61 -8.85
N LEU A 61 -1.64 -7.43 -8.80
CA LEU A 61 -2.36 -7.28 -7.54
C LEU A 61 -3.05 -8.61 -7.27
N ASN A 62 -2.46 -9.40 -6.40
CA ASN A 62 -3.00 -10.69 -6.02
C ASN A 62 -2.98 -10.85 -4.50
N ASN A 63 -4.04 -11.42 -3.94
CA ASN A 63 -4.09 -11.82 -2.54
C ASN A 63 -3.95 -13.34 -2.37
N ALA A 64 -3.82 -14.08 -3.47
CA ALA A 64 -3.71 -15.52 -3.47
C ALA A 64 -2.33 -15.99 -3.05
N ARG A 65 -2.29 -17.05 -2.25
CA ARG A 65 -1.09 -17.87 -2.05
C ARG A 65 -1.36 -19.22 -2.74
N GLY A 66 -0.57 -19.55 -3.76
CA GLY A 66 -0.74 -20.80 -4.53
C GLY A 66 -2.06 -20.87 -5.31
N ASP A 67 -2.61 -22.07 -5.48
CA ASP A 67 -3.78 -22.36 -6.35
C ASP A 67 -5.12 -21.84 -5.78
N HIS A 68 -5.11 -21.17 -4.63
CA HIS A 68 -6.29 -20.67 -3.96
C HIS A 68 -6.34 -19.13 -4.04
N ASN A 69 -6.83 -18.65 -5.19
CA ASN A 69 -7.23 -17.25 -5.37
C ASN A 69 -8.47 -16.97 -4.52
N SER A 70 -8.27 -16.67 -3.23
CA SER A 70 -9.38 -16.30 -2.35
C SER A 70 -9.78 -14.85 -2.59
N SER A 71 -10.69 -14.62 -3.54
CA SER A 71 -11.51 -13.41 -3.54
C SER A 71 -12.20 -13.27 -2.18
N PRO A 72 -12.26 -12.06 -1.57
CA PRO A 72 -11.98 -10.73 -2.16
C PRO A 72 -10.58 -10.16 -1.86
N MET A 73 -10.07 -9.26 -2.72
CA MET A 73 -8.92 -8.40 -2.39
C MET A 73 -9.23 -7.56 -1.16
N THR A 74 -8.28 -7.45 -0.24
CA THR A 74 -8.43 -6.67 1.00
C THR A 74 -7.37 -5.58 1.08
N ILE A 75 -7.76 -4.44 1.64
CA ILE A 75 -6.84 -3.41 2.10
C ILE A 75 -6.78 -3.55 3.61
N THR A 76 -5.59 -3.66 4.18
CA THR A 76 -5.40 -3.70 5.62
C THR A 76 -4.54 -2.53 6.07
N LEU A 77 -5.00 -1.82 7.08
CA LEU A 77 -4.25 -0.77 7.75
C LEU A 77 -3.79 -1.26 9.12
N GLY A 78 -2.48 -1.21 9.38
CA GLY A 78 -1.88 -1.75 10.59
C GLY A 78 -1.71 -3.28 10.51
N LYS A 79 -2.11 -3.99 11.57
CA LYS A 79 -1.84 -5.42 11.71
C LYS A 79 -2.64 -6.25 10.69
N TYR A 80 -1.93 -6.95 9.79
CA TYR A 80 -2.52 -7.97 8.92
C TYR A 80 -2.70 -9.28 9.70
N ASN A 81 -3.95 -9.64 10.02
CA ASN A 81 -4.28 -10.86 10.79
C ASN A 81 -4.70 -12.06 9.91
N GLY A 82 -4.54 -11.99 8.57
CA GLY A 82 -5.16 -12.92 7.63
C GLY A 82 -4.30 -14.07 7.09
N ALA A 83 -3.00 -14.10 7.33
CA ALA A 83 -2.15 -15.22 6.93
C ALA A 83 -1.03 -15.42 7.95
N ALA A 84 -0.80 -16.67 8.33
CA ALA A 84 0.38 -17.06 9.08
C ALA A 84 1.62 -16.56 8.32
N ASN A 85 2.30 -15.59 8.93
CA ASN A 85 3.63 -15.12 8.58
C ASN A 85 3.68 -14.16 7.37
N CYS A 86 3.41 -12.88 7.62
CA CYS A 86 3.98 -11.76 6.84
C CYS A 86 5.50 -11.66 7.10
N GLU A 87 6.23 -12.74 6.88
CA GLU A 87 7.68 -12.72 6.81
C GLU A 87 8.06 -11.89 5.58
N GLY A 88 8.90 -10.87 5.77
CA GLY A 88 9.36 -10.01 4.68
C GLY A 88 8.61 -8.68 4.50
N ILE A 89 7.74 -8.25 5.43
CA ILE A 89 7.41 -6.82 5.50
C ILE A 89 8.63 -6.10 6.10
N GLU A 90 9.22 -5.23 5.31
CA GLU A 90 10.42 -4.50 5.69
C GLU A 90 10.08 -3.11 6.24
N GLY A 91 10.94 -2.56 7.10
CA GLY A 91 10.81 -1.18 7.59
C GLY A 91 9.81 -0.92 8.73
N ILE A 92 9.01 -1.92 9.14
CA ILE A 92 8.06 -1.83 10.28
C ILE A 92 8.00 -3.09 11.14
N SER A 93 7.48 -2.94 12.36
CA SER A 93 7.13 -4.08 13.24
C SER A 93 5.71 -4.56 12.94
N THR A 94 5.56 -5.75 12.39
CA THR A 94 4.26 -6.32 11.95
C THR A 94 3.33 -6.73 13.09
N SER A 95 3.80 -6.67 14.34
CA SER A 95 2.99 -6.92 15.54
C SER A 95 2.10 -5.73 15.94
N GLN A 96 2.29 -4.56 15.32
CA GLN A 96 1.61 -3.32 15.69
C GLN A 96 0.26 -3.16 14.99
N THR A 97 -0.77 -2.75 15.73
CA THR A 97 -2.06 -2.34 15.20
C THR A 97 -2.04 -0.87 14.76
N PHE A 98 -2.94 -0.47 13.86
CA PHE A 98 -3.12 0.94 13.55
C PHE A 98 -3.56 1.71 14.81
N MET A 99 -2.88 2.84 15.07
CA MET A 99 -3.18 3.74 16.18
C MET A 99 -3.23 5.17 15.64
N GLY A 100 -4.43 5.68 15.40
CA GLY A 100 -4.64 7.00 14.85
C GLY A 100 -6.08 7.21 14.39
N SER A 101 -6.30 8.29 13.67
CA SER A 101 -7.58 8.61 13.04
C SER A 101 -7.49 8.39 11.53
N LEU A 102 -8.60 8.00 10.92
CA LEU A 102 -8.77 7.89 9.48
C LEU A 102 -10.01 8.69 9.08
N ASP A 103 -9.92 9.40 7.96
CA ASP A 103 -11.05 10.08 7.34
C ASP A 103 -10.94 9.96 5.81
N GLU A 104 -12.07 10.14 5.11
CA GLU A 104 -12.17 10.19 3.63
C GLU A 104 -11.46 9.04 2.88
N MET A 105 -11.86 7.78 3.16
CA MET A 105 -11.36 6.62 2.40
C MET A 105 -12.05 6.49 1.03
N PHE A 106 -11.24 6.52 -0.04
CA PHE A 106 -11.69 6.27 -1.41
C PHE A 106 -11.03 5.05 -2.01
N VAL A 107 -11.76 4.33 -2.86
CA VAL A 107 -11.24 3.20 -3.64
C VAL A 107 -11.70 3.37 -5.08
N PHE A 108 -10.76 3.32 -6.02
CA PHE A 108 -11.01 3.49 -7.44
C PHE A 108 -10.70 2.20 -8.19
N ALA A 109 -11.54 1.86 -9.18
CA ALA A 109 -11.34 0.71 -10.06
C ALA A 109 -10.39 1.00 -11.23
N ARG A 110 -9.61 2.08 -11.13
CA ARG A 110 -8.58 2.50 -12.08
C ARG A 110 -7.40 3.07 -11.33
N GLU A 111 -6.24 3.07 -11.97
CA GLU A 111 -5.11 3.84 -11.50
C GLU A 111 -5.44 5.34 -11.56
N LEU A 112 -5.10 6.04 -10.47
CA LEU A 112 -5.08 7.49 -10.45
C LEU A 112 -3.71 7.98 -10.88
N GLN A 113 -3.70 8.99 -11.74
CA GLN A 113 -2.48 9.67 -12.18
C GLN A 113 -2.17 10.85 -11.25
N ASP A 114 -0.97 11.41 -11.33
CA ASP A 114 -0.54 12.52 -10.45
C ASP A 114 -1.52 13.72 -10.47
N ASN A 115 -2.11 14.01 -11.62
CA ASN A 115 -3.11 15.06 -11.78
C ASN A 115 -4.46 14.73 -11.12
N ASP A 116 -4.88 13.46 -11.08
CA ASP A 116 -6.05 13.02 -10.32
C ASP A 116 -5.80 13.21 -8.82
N LEU A 117 -4.61 12.79 -8.34
CA LEU A 117 -4.24 12.88 -6.93
C LEU A 117 -4.23 14.33 -6.44
N ALA A 118 -3.70 15.24 -7.24
CA ALA A 118 -3.71 16.67 -6.94
C ALA A 118 -5.13 17.27 -6.79
N GLN A 119 -6.16 16.66 -7.40
CA GLN A 119 -7.55 17.10 -7.27
C GLN A 119 -8.28 16.51 -6.07
N ILE A 120 -7.86 15.32 -5.61
CA ILE A 120 -8.47 14.65 -4.45
C ILE A 120 -7.99 15.30 -3.15
N ILE A 121 -6.73 15.74 -3.11
CA ILE A 121 -6.20 16.46 -1.96
C ILE A 121 -6.80 17.86 -1.94
N LYS A 122 -7.77 18.07 -1.04
CA LYS A 122 -8.27 19.40 -0.72
C LYS A 122 -7.32 20.05 0.30
N PRO A 123 -7.01 21.35 0.15
CA PRO A 123 -6.25 22.11 1.15
C PRO A 123 -7.02 22.25 2.48
#